data_AF-A0A9C8K9T0-F1
#
_entry.id   AF-A0A9C8K9T0-F1
#
_cell.length_a   1.000
_cell.length_b   1.000
_cell.length_c   1.000
_cell.angle_alpha   90.00
_cell.angle_beta   90.00
_cell.angle_gamma   90.00
#
_symmetry.space_group_name_H-M   'P 1'
#
loop_
_entity.id
_entity.type
_entity.pdbx_description
1 polymer ?
#
loop_
_entity_poly.entity_id
_entity_poly.type
_entity_poly.pdbx_seq_one_letter_code
_entity_poly.pdbx_strand_id
1 'polypeptide(L)' 'MSKLFDLAIGAGLAYIAFGLLVLAGWLTHIIVTIQTAKWILLLAGAILFPIGIIHGWGIWFGIF' A
#
# COMPACT_ATOMS: atom_id res chain seq x y z
N MET A 1 11.71 -32.05 -3.20
CA MET A 1 10.52 -31.18 -3.24
C MET A 1 10.13 -31.00 -4.70
N SER A 2 8.83 -31.03 -5.02
CA SER A 2 8.36 -30.92 -6.41
C SER A 2 8.33 -29.45 -6.83
N LYS A 3 8.53 -29.16 -8.13
CA LYS A 3 8.43 -27.79 -8.68
C LYS A 3 7.09 -27.11 -8.36
N LEU A 4 6.03 -27.89 -8.18
CA LEU A 4 4.71 -27.41 -7.77
C LEU A 4 4.70 -26.88 -6.33
N PHE A 5 5.41 -27.55 -5.43
CA PHE A 5 5.53 -27.12 -4.03
C PHE A 5 6.30 -25.79 -3.93
N ASP A 6 7.42 -25.68 -4.64
CA ASP A 6 8.22 -24.44 -4.65
C ASP A 6 7.43 -23.26 -5.24
N LEU A 7 6.64 -23.50 -6.30
CA LEU A 7 5.75 -22.51 -6.89
C LEU A 7 4.65 -22.05 -5.92
N ALA A 8 4.03 -22.98 -5.19
CA ALA A 8 2.98 -22.65 -4.24
C ALA A 8 3.48 -21.77 -3.09
N ILE A 9 4.66 -22.08 -2.55
CA ILE A 9 5.31 -21.26 -1.51
C ILE A 9 5.64 -19.87 -2.05
N GLY A 10 6.28 -19.80 -3.23
CA GLY A 10 6.63 -18.52 -3.85
C GLY A 10 5.41 -17.62 -4.09
N ALA A 11 4.32 -18.18 -4.63
CA ALA A 11 3.08 -17.46 -4.85
C ALA A 11 2.43 -16.98 -3.53
N GLY A 12 2.43 -17.83 -2.51
CA GLY A 12 1.90 -17.48 -1.18
C GLY A 12 2.65 -16.31 -0.55
N LEU A 13 3.99 -16.35 -0.59
CA LEU A 13 4.83 -15.26 -0.06
C LEU A 13 4.62 -13.96 -0.84
N ALA A 14 4.55 -14.02 -2.17
CA ALA A 14 4.29 -12.85 -3.01
C ALA A 14 2.94 -12.19 -2.69
N TYR A 15 1.90 -13.00 -2.49
CA TYR A 15 0.57 -12.50 -2.12
C TYR A 15 0.57 -11.80 -0.75
N ILE A 16 1.23 -12.40 0.25
CA ILE A 16 1.38 -11.80 1.58
C ILE A 16 2.16 -10.49 1.50
N ALA A 17 3.29 -10.49 0.80
CA ALA A 17 4.12 -9.30 0.63
C ALA A 17 3.35 -8.16 -0.06
N PHE A 18 2.59 -8.47 -1.12
CA PHE A 18 1.76 -7.50 -1.80
C PHE A 18 0.69 -6.90 -0.88
N GLY A 19 -0.01 -7.74 -0.10
CA GLY A 19 -1.00 -7.27 0.87
C GLY A 19 -0.41 -6.33 1.92
N LEU A 20 0.80 -6.65 2.41
CA LEU A 20 1.53 -5.78 3.35
C LEU A 20 1.94 -4.45 2.72
N LEU A 21 2.41 -4.45 1.48
CA LEU A 21 2.79 -3.22 0.75
C LEU A 21 1.58 -2.32 0.49
N VAL A 22 0.43 -2.91 0.17
CA VAL A 22 -0.84 -2.19 0.00
C VAL A 22 -1.25 -1.52 1.31
N LEU A 23 -1.27 -2.27 2.42
CA LEU A 23 -1.63 -1.75 3.73
C LEU A 23 -0.66 -0.65 4.20
N ALA A 24 0.64 -0.88 4.04
CA ALA A 24 1.67 0.09 4.42
C ALA A 24 1.56 1.40 3.61
N GLY A 25 1.29 1.31 2.31
CA GLY A 25 1.07 2.49 1.46
C GLY A 25 -0.15 3.27 1.91
N TRP A 26 -1.27 2.60 2.10
CA TRP A 26 -2.51 3.24 2.56
C TRP A 26 -2.35 3.93 3.93
N LEU A 27 -1.69 3.27 4.90
CA LEU A 27 -1.40 3.88 6.20
C LEU A 27 -0.49 5.11 6.08
N THR A 28 0.53 5.04 5.23
CA THR A 28 1.41 6.19 4.94
C THR A 28 0.61 7.40 4.48
N HIS A 29 -0.34 7.20 3.55
CA HIS A 29 -1.22 8.27 3.09
C HIS A 29 -2.04 8.87 4.23
N ILE A 30 -2.69 8.06 5.07
CA ILE A 30 -3.52 8.55 6.17
C ILE A 30 -2.68 9.39 7.13
N ILE A 31 -1.54 8.85 7.57
CA ILE A 31 -0.67 9.52 8.56
C ILE A 31 -0.18 10.87 8.01
N VAL A 32 0.37 10.89 6.79
CA VAL A 32 0.95 12.10 6.22
C VAL A 32 -0.12 13.14 5.88
N THR A 33 -1.28 12.74 5.36
CA THR A 33 -2.34 13.69 5.02
C THR A 33 -3.01 14.31 6.26
N ILE A 34 -3.07 13.58 7.38
CA ILE A 34 -3.44 14.16 8.69
C ILE A 34 -2.38 15.16 9.15
N GLN A 35 -1.10 14.77 9.15
CA GLN A 35 0.01 15.63 9.60
C GLN A 35 0.15 16.92 8.78
N THR A 36 -0.20 16.87 7.49
CA THR A 36 -0.15 18.00 6.55
C THR A 36 -1.50 18.70 6.35
N ALA A 37 -2.52 18.35 7.14
CA ALA A 37 -3.86 18.93 7.07
C ALA A 37 -4.50 18.91 5.67
N LYS A 38 -4.18 17.90 4.83
CA LYS A 38 -4.75 17.72 3.49
C LYS A 38 -6.09 16.98 3.57
N TRP A 39 -7.09 17.59 4.19
CA TRP A 39 -8.35 16.93 4.56
C TRP A 39 -9.15 16.33 3.40
N ILE A 40 -9.25 17.02 2.26
CA ILE A 40 -9.96 16.50 1.08
C ILE A 40 -9.23 15.27 0.55
N LEU A 41 -7.90 15.32 0.48
CA LEU A 41 -7.06 14.22 0.00
C LEU A 41 -7.10 13.03 0.97
N LEU A 42 -7.09 13.29 2.28
CA LEU A 42 -7.28 12.29 3.32
C LEU A 42 -8.61 11.55 3.11
N LEU A 43 -9.72 12.28 2.98
CA LEU A 43 -11.03 11.66 2.78
C LEU A 43 -11.08 10.89 1.45
N ALA A 44 -10.50 11.45 0.38
CA ALA A 44 -10.42 10.78 -0.91
C ALA A 44 -9.66 9.45 -0.83
N GLY A 45 -8.48 9.41 -0.21
CA GLY A 45 -7.69 8.17 -0.10
C GLY A 45 -8.15 7.21 1.00
N ALA A 46 -8.88 7.69 2.01
CA ALA A 46 -9.52 6.84 3.02
C ALA A 46 -10.74 6.09 2.47
N ILE A 47 -11.52 6.73 1.60
CA ILE A 47 -12.73 6.14 0.99
C ILE A 47 -12.39 5.39 -0.30
N LEU A 48 -11.61 6.02 -1.19
CA LEU A 48 -11.15 5.42 -2.44
C LEU A 48 -9.75 4.84 -2.22
N PHE A 49 -9.75 3.63 -1.67
CA PHE A 49 -8.55 2.90 -1.24
C PHE A 49 -7.37 2.93 -2.25
N PRO A 50 -7.59 2.77 -3.58
CA PRO A 50 -6.51 2.89 -4.58
C PRO A 50 -5.79 4.25 -4.57
N ILE A 51 -6.51 5.36 -4.33
CA ILE A 51 -5.90 6.70 -4.26
C ILE A 51 -4.96 6.80 -3.07
N GLY A 52 -5.38 6.29 -1.91
CA GLY A 52 -4.56 6.29 -0.70
C GLY A 52 -3.29 5.46 -0.86
N ILE A 53 -3.39 4.27 -1.48
CA ILE A 53 -2.21 3.42 -1.73
C ILE A 53 -1.22 4.11 -2.67
N ILE A 54 -1.68 4.62 -3.81
CA ILE A 54 -0.81 5.25 -4.82
C ILE A 54 -0.14 6.50 -4.25
N HIS A 55 -0.90 7.34 -3.53
CA HIS A 55 -0.33 8.52 -2.86
C HIS A 55 0.70 8.12 -1.80
N GLY A 56 0.40 7.10 -0.98
CA GLY A 56 1.33 6.60 0.03
C GLY A 56 2.62 6.05 -0.56
N TRP A 57 2.53 5.27 -1.64
CA TRP A 57 3.70 4.79 -2.38
C TRP A 57 4.48 5.95 -3.01
N GLY A 58 3.79 6.95 -3.57
CA GLY A 58 4.46 8.14 -4.11
C GLY A 58 5.26 8.91 -3.07
N ILE A 59 4.81 8.94 -1.81
CA ILE A 59 5.59 9.50 -0.69
C ILE A 59 6.89 8.71 -0.46
N TRP A 60 6.86 7.37 -0.53
CA TRP A 60 8.09 6.55 -0.36
C TRP A 60 9.14 6.86 -1.42
N PHE A 61 8.70 7.24 -2.62
CA PHE A 61 9.57 7.62 -3.73
C PHE A 61 9.85 9.14 -3.80
N GLY A 62 9.35 9.94 -2.85
CA GLY A 62 9.57 11.39 -2.80
C GLY A 62 8.87 12.19 -3.90
N ILE A 63 7.75 11.68 -4.44
CA ILE A 63 7.00 12.29 -5.54
C ILE A 63 5.92 13.28 -5.02
N PHE A 64 5.41 13.11 -3.80
CA PHE A 64 4.30 13.89 -3.22
C PHE A 64 4.64 14.61 -1.91
#